data_AF-A0A945DGY0-F1
#
_entry.id   AF-A0A945DGY0-F1
#
_cell.length_a   1.000
_cell.length_b   1.000
_cell.length_c   1.000
_cell.angle_alpha   90.00
_cell.angle_beta   90.00
_cell.angle_gamma   90.00
#
_symmetry.space_group_name_H-M   'P 1'
#
loop_
_entity.id
_entity.type
_entity.pdbx_description
1 polymer ?
#
loop_
_entity_poly.entity_id
_entity_poly.type
_entity_poly.pdbx_seq_one_letter_code
_entity_poly.pdbx_strand_id
1 'polypeptide(L)'
;TILNLANNLLETLPQSLENLVELRSIILDGNPLDRPAPLPHLENLPKMEIITGDGDALTRLWNQCEEEKLPRLRKLLETNIVKTGEAQS
;
A
#
# COMPACT_ATOMS: atom_id res chain seq x y z
N THR A 1 -4.85 6.32 -12.94
CA THR A 1 -6.02 5.61 -12.41
C THR A 1 -5.78 5.29 -10.95
N ILE A 2 -6.82 5.41 -10.11
CA ILE A 2 -6.75 5.12 -8.68
C ILE A 2 -7.63 3.91 -8.40
N LEU A 3 -7.11 2.94 -7.65
CA LEU A 3 -7.87 1.78 -7.16
C LEU A 3 -7.98 1.87 -5.64
N ASN A 4 -9.21 1.97 -5.14
CA ASN A 4 -9.48 1.99 -3.71
C ASN A 4 -9.91 0.59 -3.25
N LEU A 5 -9.08 -0.02 -2.40
CA LEU A 5 -9.35 -1.29 -1.74
C LEU A 5 -9.35 -1.13 -0.21
N ALA A 6 -9.50 0.09 0.30
CA ALA A 6 -9.49 0.36 1.72
C ALA A 6 -10.65 -0.35 2.45
N ASN A 7 -10.43 -0.66 3.73
CA ASN A 7 -11.38 -1.29 4.65
C ASN A 7 -11.92 -2.63 4.15
N ASN A 8 -11.05 -3.44 3.54
CA ASN A 8 -11.36 -4.82 3.20
C ASN A 8 -10.59 -5.77 4.13
N LEU A 9 -10.84 -7.07 3.96
CA LEU A 9 -10.14 -8.12 4.69
C LEU A 9 -9.03 -8.74 3.82
N LEU A 10 -8.32 -7.91 3.04
CA LEU A 10 -7.26 -8.39 2.18
C LEU A 10 -6.04 -8.76 3.02
N GLU A 11 -5.77 -10.06 3.09
CA GLU A 11 -4.53 -10.58 3.69
C GLU A 11 -3.36 -10.56 2.69
N THR A 12 -3.68 -10.61 1.39
CA THR A 12 -2.72 -10.57 0.29
C THR A 12 -3.29 -9.78 -0.88
N LEU A 13 -2.38 -9.27 -1.73
CA LEU A 13 -2.76 -8.67 -3.00
C LEU A 13 -2.77 -9.74 -4.11
N PRO A 14 -3.82 -9.82 -4.94
CA PRO A 14 -3.88 -10.81 -6.01
C PRO A 14 -2.90 -10.45 -7.14
N GLN A 15 -2.29 -11.48 -7.74
CA GLN A 15 -1.37 -11.32 -8.88
C GLN A 15 -2.02 -10.54 -10.05
N SER A 16 -3.33 -10.68 -10.24
CA SER A 16 -4.09 -10.00 -11.29
C SER A 16 -4.00 -8.47 -11.26
N LEU A 17 -3.53 -7.85 -10.17
CA LEU A 17 -3.23 -6.41 -10.15
C LEU A 17 -2.16 -6.01 -11.18
N GLU A 18 -1.28 -6.94 -11.59
CA GLU A 18 -0.28 -6.71 -12.64
C GLU A 18 -0.91 -6.37 -14.00
N ASN A 19 -2.15 -6.82 -14.24
CA ASN A 19 -2.88 -6.53 -15.47
C ASN A 19 -3.41 -5.10 -15.53
N LEU A 20 -3.40 -4.38 -14.40
CA LEU A 20 -3.84 -2.99 -14.32
C LEU A 20 -2.71 -2.05 -14.72
N VAL A 21 -2.22 -2.18 -15.95
CA VAL A 21 -1.06 -1.43 -16.49
C VAL A 21 -1.21 0.10 -16.46
N GLU A 22 -2.45 0.59 -16.36
CA GLU A 22 -2.79 2.01 -16.23
C GLU A 22 -2.95 2.49 -14.78
N LEU A 23 -2.78 1.59 -13.81
CA LEU A 23 -2.91 1.90 -12.39
C LEU A 23 -1.75 2.79 -11.94
N ARG A 24 -2.10 3.90 -11.29
CA ARG A 24 -1.16 4.90 -10.78
C ARG A 24 -1.10 4.93 -9.26
N SER A 25 -2.24 4.70 -8.62
CA SER A 25 -2.34 4.72 -7.16
C SER A 25 -3.24 3.60 -6.66
N ILE A 26 -2.84 3.00 -5.55
CA ILE A 26 -3.63 2.01 -4.84
C ILE A 26 -3.74 2.40 -3.36
N ILE A 27 -4.94 2.26 -2.81
CA ILE A 27 -5.26 2.58 -1.42
C ILE A 27 -5.61 1.27 -0.71
N LEU A 28 -4.82 0.89 0.29
CA LEU A 28 -4.91 -0.38 1.01
C LEU A 28 -5.20 -0.21 2.51
N ASP A 29 -5.55 0.99 2.93
CA ASP A 29 -5.81 1.33 4.34
C ASP A 29 -6.86 0.42 4.97
N GLY A 30 -6.68 0.03 6.23
CA GLY A 30 -7.65 -0.82 6.92
C GLY A 30 -7.75 -2.25 6.39
N ASN A 31 -6.70 -2.79 5.76
CA ASN A 31 -6.59 -4.21 5.41
C ASN A 31 -5.56 -4.94 6.30
N PRO A 32 -5.82 -6.20 6.71
CA PRO A 32 -4.90 -7.01 7.50
C PRO A 32 -3.77 -7.63 6.64
N LEU A 33 -3.06 -6.80 5.87
CA LEU A 33 -1.95 -7.22 5.01
C LEU A 33 -0.73 -7.63 5.85
N ASP A 34 -0.77 -8.82 6.44
CA ASP A 34 0.27 -9.34 7.35
C ASP A 34 1.27 -10.25 6.63
N ARG A 35 0.90 -10.79 5.47
CA ARG A 35 1.83 -11.54 4.62
C ARG A 35 2.54 -10.58 3.68
N PRO A 36 3.82 -10.84 3.30
CA PRO A 36 4.42 -10.23 2.12
C PRO A 36 3.48 -10.50 0.95
N ALA A 37 2.59 -9.55 0.65
CA ALA A 37 2.02 -9.51 -0.66
C ALA A 37 3.22 -9.43 -1.60
N PRO A 38 3.27 -10.23 -2.68
CA PRO A 38 4.34 -10.12 -3.65
C PRO A 38 4.20 -8.76 -4.38
N LEU A 39 4.68 -7.71 -3.71
CA LEU A 39 5.01 -6.41 -4.25
C LEU A 39 5.86 -6.50 -5.53
N PRO A 40 6.68 -7.56 -5.80
CA PRO A 40 7.26 -7.82 -7.12
C PRO A 40 6.33 -7.56 -8.31
N HIS A 41 5.02 -7.83 -8.19
CA HIS A 41 4.07 -7.60 -9.28
C HIS A 41 3.71 -6.11 -9.45
N LEU A 42 3.72 -5.32 -8.38
CA LEU A 42 3.52 -3.88 -8.45
C LEU A 42 4.77 -3.15 -8.97
N GLU A 43 5.97 -3.75 -8.84
CA GLU A 43 7.21 -3.23 -9.46
C GLU A 43 7.11 -3.19 -10.98
N ASN A 44 6.39 -4.16 -11.57
CA ASN A 44 6.21 -4.29 -13.01
C ASN A 44 5.17 -3.33 -13.59
N LEU A 45 4.44 -2.57 -12.76
CA LEU A 45 3.43 -1.64 -13.24
C LEU A 45 4.09 -0.34 -13.73
N PRO A 46 4.06 -0.05 -15.05
CA PRO A 46 4.87 1.02 -15.64
C PRO A 46 4.46 2.43 -15.21
N LYS A 47 3.24 2.58 -14.69
CA LYS A 47 2.61 3.84 -14.31
C LYS A 47 2.31 3.94 -12.81
N MET A 48 2.65 2.92 -12.02
CA MET A 48 2.39 2.96 -10.57
C MET A 48 3.34 3.98 -9.93
N GLU A 49 2.76 4.87 -9.11
CA GLU A 49 3.48 5.98 -8.49
C GLU A 49 3.27 5.99 -6.97
N ILE A 50 2.08 5.60 -6.49
CA ILE A 50 1.68 5.81 -5.09
C ILE A 50 1.02 4.56 -4.52
N ILE A 51 1.44 4.17 -3.31
CA ILE A 51 0.78 3.15 -2.50
C ILE A 51 0.52 3.74 -1.11
N THR A 52 -0.74 3.72 -0.67
CA THR A 52 -1.16 4.06 0.70
C THR A 52 -1.70 2.82 1.42
N GLY A 53 -1.63 2.84 2.74
CA GLY A 53 -1.92 1.69 3.59
C GLY A 53 -1.51 1.96 5.03
N ASP A 54 -1.93 1.07 5.93
CA ASP A 54 -1.62 1.20 7.34
C ASP A 54 -0.10 1.16 7.56
N GLY A 55 0.40 2.07 8.39
CA GLY A 55 1.82 2.35 8.48
C GLY A 55 2.66 1.16 8.92
N ASP A 56 2.10 0.31 9.78
CA ASP A 56 2.75 -0.90 10.28
C ASP A 56 2.77 -2.00 9.21
N ALA A 57 1.64 -2.23 8.55
CA ALA A 57 1.51 -3.25 7.50
C ALA A 57 2.42 -2.90 6.31
N LEU A 58 2.34 -1.66 5.84
CA LEU A 58 3.17 -1.18 4.76
C LEU A 58 4.66 -1.20 5.12
N THR A 59 5.04 -0.80 6.33
CA THR A 59 6.45 -0.85 6.74
C THR A 59 7.00 -2.27 6.79
N ARG A 60 6.21 -3.23 7.25
CA ARG A 60 6.58 -4.66 7.17
C ARG A 60 6.72 -5.15 5.74
N LEU A 61 5.78 -4.79 4.87
CA LEU A 61 5.83 -5.10 3.44
C LEU A 61 7.08 -4.53 2.77
N TRP A 62 7.40 -3.26 3.03
CA TRP A 62 8.59 -2.62 2.47
C TRP A 62 9.89 -3.17 3.02
N ASN A 63 9.98 -3.48 4.31
CA ASN A 63 11.18 -4.09 4.90
C ASN A 63 11.47 -5.49 4.34
N GLN A 64 10.49 -6.13 3.71
CA GLN A 64 10.63 -7.43 3.05
C GLN A 64 10.92 -7.30 1.54
N CYS A 65 10.75 -6.12 0.95
CA CYS A 65 11.24 -5.79 -0.39
C CYS A 65 12.68 -5.29 -0.30
N GLU A 66 13.53 -5.74 -1.23
CA GLU A 66 14.83 -5.11 -1.42
C GLU A 66 14.61 -3.68 -1.93
N GLU A 67 14.95 -2.69 -1.10
CA GLU A 67 14.70 -1.25 -1.32
C GLU A 67 15.19 -0.75 -2.70
N GLU A 68 16.16 -1.45 -3.30
CA GLU A 68 16.72 -1.16 -4.62
C GLU A 68 15.78 -1.43 -5.81
N LYS A 69 14.73 -2.25 -5.64
CA LYS A 69 13.85 -2.66 -6.75
C LYS A 69 12.74 -1.67 -7.09
N LEU A 70 12.47 -0.72 -6.20
CA LEU A 70 11.31 0.18 -6.31
C LEU A 70 11.66 1.68 -6.29
N PRO A 71 12.62 2.16 -7.11
CA PRO A 71 13.04 3.56 -7.10
C PRO A 71 11.95 4.54 -7.55
N ARG A 72 10.84 4.05 -8.14
CA ARG A 72 9.75 4.87 -8.69
C ARG A 72 8.54 5.02 -7.76
N LEU A 73 8.38 4.13 -6.78
CA LEU A 73 7.20 4.13 -5.92
C LEU A 73 7.39 5.07 -4.74
N ARG A 74 6.43 5.97 -4.54
CA ARG A 74 6.35 6.80 -3.36
C ARG A 74 5.56 6.07 -2.28
N LYS A 75 6.24 5.77 -1.18
CA LYS A 75 5.66 5.30 0.07
C LYS A 75 4.98 6.46 0.79
N LEU A 76 3.66 6.42 0.89
CA LEU A 76 2.88 7.34 1.71
C LEU A 76 2.28 6.55 2.87
N LEU A 77 2.87 6.73 4.05
CA LEU A 77 2.33 6.23 5.31
C LEU A 77 1.28 7.23 5.78
N GLU A 78 0.02 7.01 5.43
CA GLU A 78 -1.09 7.72 6.08
C GLU A 78 -1.43 6.99 7.37
N THR A 79 -0.52 7.08 8.34
CA THR A 79 -0.83 6.62 9.69
C THR A 79 -2.00 7.43 10.22
N ASN A 80 -2.93 6.73 10.85
CA ASN A 80 -3.97 7.25 11.72
C ASN A 80 -3.40 8.18 12.80
N ILE A 81 -3.04 9.42 12.44
CA ILE A 81 -3.39 10.57 13.26
C ILE A 81 -4.88 10.79 12.98
N VAL A 82 -5.71 9.88 13.52
CA VAL A 82 -6.96 10.36 14.07
C VAL A 82 -6.53 11.47 15.01
N LYS A 83 -6.98 12.68 14.70
CA LYS A 83 -7.06 13.77 15.64
C LYS A 83 -7.74 13.25 16.90
N THR A 84 -7.00 12.73 17.87
CA THR A 84 -7.40 12.72 19.27
C THR A 84 -6.51 13.71 20.01
N GLY A 85 -6.45 14.92 19.46
CA GLY A 85 -6.22 16.13 20.22
C GLY A 85 -7.56 16.80 20.48
N GLU A 86 -8.40 16.18 21.30
CA GLU A 86 -9.40 16.88 22.12
C GLU A 86 -9.36 16.26 23.52
N ALA A 87 -8.30 16.61 24.25
CA ALA A 87 -8.46 16.81 25.68
C ALA A 87 -9.20 18.15 25.84
N GLN A 88 -10.52 18.13 26.03
CA GLN A 88 -11.28 19.18 26.73
C GLN A 88 -12.61 18.62 27.28
N SER A 89 -12.56 18.06 28.49
CA SER A 89 -13.41 18.43 29.65
C SER A 89 -12.94 17.67 30.88
#